data_AF-A0A8C1PHC2-F1
#
_entry.id   AF-A0A8C1PHC2-F1
#
_cell.length_a   1.000
_cell.length_b   1.000
_cell.length_c   1.000
_cell.angle_alpha   90.00
_cell.angle_beta   90.00
_cell.angle_gamma   90.00
#
_symmetry.space_group_name_H-M   'P 1'
#
loop_
_entity.id
_entity.type
_entity.pdbx_description
1 polymer ?
#
loop_
_entity_poly.entity_id
_entity_poly.type
_entity_poly.pdbx_seq_one_letter_code
_entity_poly.pdbx_strand_id
1 'polypeptide(L)'
;MFHGLVLFCLFFSPLIGAEADEIVSAKEGDSFTLRTGFTERQGDHETEWRFGSSRTLLIKIKLGNVFSSSDTIFRDRLLLDRQTGDLTITNIKNEHTGVYELSIDLGQTEFQKKFIVTVYAPVPVPVITRYSPQCSSSSSSSSSASGFKRVLLCSVVNVSHVTLSWYKGNSLLSSISESDFSISLSLPLEVEYQDINSYSCVVNNPVSTQITHLDISKLCQTCSGNSGDISVSPQYLN
;
A
#
# COMPACT_ATOMS: atom_id res chain seq x y z
N MET A 1 53.23 -35.44 19.88
CA MET A 1 52.15 -34.45 19.67
C MET A 1 51.42 -34.83 18.39
N PHE A 2 50.12 -35.09 18.48
CA PHE A 2 49.05 -34.89 17.49
C PHE A 2 47.89 -35.78 17.92
N HIS A 3 47.02 -35.23 18.77
CA HIS A 3 45.71 -35.81 19.09
C HIS A 3 44.77 -35.48 17.92
N GLY A 4 44.28 -36.51 17.24
CA GLY A 4 43.30 -36.38 16.17
C GLY A 4 41.97 -35.86 16.72
N LEU A 5 41.57 -34.68 16.26
CA LEU A 5 40.27 -34.08 16.54
C LEU A 5 39.28 -34.65 15.53
N VAL A 6 38.49 -35.64 15.95
CA VAL A 6 37.35 -36.15 15.17
C VAL A 6 36.25 -35.10 15.24
N LEU A 7 36.16 -34.26 14.21
CA LEU A 7 35.10 -33.27 14.06
C LEU A 7 33.81 -34.01 13.72
N PHE A 8 32.93 -34.19 14.71
CA PHE A 8 31.59 -34.74 14.51
C PHE A 8 30.77 -33.67 13.76
N CYS A 9 30.73 -33.74 12.43
CA CYS A 9 29.79 -32.98 11.62
C CYS A 9 28.38 -33.43 12.01
N LEU A 10 27.75 -32.70 12.93
CA LEU A 10 26.32 -32.71 13.09
C LEU A 10 25.75 -32.22 11.75
N PHE A 11 25.33 -33.18 10.92
CA PHE A 11 24.40 -32.91 9.84
C PHE A 11 23.19 -32.25 10.48
N PHE A 12 23.15 -30.92 10.43
CA PHE A 12 21.90 -30.19 10.53
C PHE A 12 21.10 -30.65 9.31
N SER A 13 20.30 -31.70 9.48
CA SER A 13 19.16 -31.95 8.61
C SER A 13 18.43 -30.62 8.53
N PRO A 14 18.21 -30.04 7.33
CA PRO A 14 17.45 -28.83 7.23
C PRO A 14 16.09 -29.12 7.85
N LEU A 15 15.88 -28.48 8.99
CA LEU A 15 14.62 -28.41 9.70
C LEU A 15 13.59 -28.01 8.64
N ILE A 16 12.57 -28.86 8.46
CA ILE A 16 11.45 -28.68 7.54
C ILE A 16 11.12 -27.19 7.49
N GLY A 17 11.45 -26.56 6.36
CA GLY A 17 11.31 -25.13 6.20
C GLY A 17 9.84 -24.81 6.32
N ALA A 18 9.47 -24.02 7.33
CA ALA A 18 8.21 -23.32 7.31
C ALA A 18 8.25 -22.42 6.05
N GLU A 19 7.50 -22.82 5.03
CA GLU A 19 7.38 -22.04 3.79
C GLU A 19 6.81 -20.67 4.19
N ALA A 20 7.58 -19.62 3.94
CA ALA A 20 7.18 -18.26 4.33
C ALA A 20 5.97 -17.84 3.49
N ASP A 21 4.97 -17.24 4.15
CA ASP A 21 3.80 -16.66 3.48
C ASP A 21 4.24 -15.67 2.39
N GLU A 22 3.74 -15.85 1.17
CA GLU A 22 4.07 -14.98 0.03
C GLU A 22 3.20 -13.71 0.06
N ILE A 23 3.82 -12.53 0.17
CA ILE A 23 3.10 -11.26 0.22
C ILE A 23 2.99 -10.67 -1.18
N VAL A 24 1.76 -10.39 -1.62
CA VAL A 24 1.47 -9.84 -2.95
C VAL A 24 0.78 -8.49 -2.79
N SER A 25 1.37 -7.45 -3.37
CA SER A 25 0.74 -6.12 -3.50
C SER A 25 0.29 -5.93 -4.94
N ALA A 26 -0.97 -5.60 -5.15
CA ALA A 26 -1.54 -5.41 -6.48
C ALA A 26 -2.35 -4.13 -6.57
N LYS A 27 -2.44 -3.56 -7.77
CA LYS A 27 -3.17 -2.32 -8.03
C LYS A 27 -4.62 -2.62 -8.42
N GLU A 28 -5.56 -1.91 -7.83
CA GLU A 28 -6.97 -2.01 -8.17
C GLU A 28 -7.22 -1.79 -9.68
N GLY A 29 -8.10 -2.62 -10.25
CA GLY A 29 -8.41 -2.69 -11.68
C GLY A 29 -7.51 -3.63 -12.48
N ASP A 30 -6.33 -3.98 -11.97
CA ASP A 30 -5.38 -4.85 -12.66
C ASP A 30 -5.71 -6.35 -12.42
N SER A 31 -4.80 -7.23 -12.83
CA SER A 31 -4.84 -8.67 -12.56
C SER A 31 -3.54 -9.12 -11.90
N PHE A 32 -3.59 -10.11 -11.02
CA PHE A 32 -2.40 -10.78 -10.50
C PHE A 32 -2.55 -12.29 -10.59
N THR A 33 -1.41 -12.98 -10.62
CA THR A 33 -1.32 -14.44 -10.70
C THR A 33 -0.62 -14.98 -9.46
N LEU A 34 -1.30 -15.87 -8.74
CA LEU A 34 -0.74 -16.64 -7.63
C LEU A 34 -0.09 -17.89 -8.21
N ARG A 35 1.24 -17.94 -8.14
CA ARG A 35 2.03 -19.01 -8.72
C ARG A 35 2.18 -20.16 -7.74
N THR A 36 1.73 -21.35 -8.13
CA THR A 36 1.82 -22.56 -7.32
C THR A 36 3.28 -22.86 -6.96
N GLY A 37 4.17 -22.70 -7.94
CA GLY A 37 5.57 -23.16 -7.83
C GLY A 37 5.69 -24.68 -7.84
N PHE A 38 4.58 -25.40 -8.07
CA PHE A 38 4.55 -26.84 -8.13
C PHE A 38 5.04 -27.29 -9.51
N THR A 39 6.08 -28.12 -9.53
CA THR A 39 6.81 -28.48 -10.75
C THR A 39 6.26 -29.72 -11.45
N GLU A 40 5.43 -30.52 -10.79
CA GLU A 40 4.76 -31.68 -11.38
C GLU A 40 3.42 -31.30 -12.03
N ARG A 41 2.94 -32.15 -12.94
CA ARG A 41 1.72 -31.86 -13.69
C ARG A 41 0.50 -31.92 -12.77
N GLN A 42 -0.20 -30.80 -12.66
CA GLN A 42 -1.28 -30.66 -11.68
C GLN A 42 -2.54 -31.48 -11.98
N GLY A 43 -2.75 -31.87 -13.24
CA GLY A 43 -3.95 -32.63 -13.65
C GLY A 43 -4.10 -34.00 -13.00
N ASP A 44 -3.02 -34.54 -12.42
CA ASP A 44 -3.00 -35.85 -11.78
C ASP A 44 -3.31 -35.78 -10.27
N HIS A 45 -3.36 -34.56 -9.70
CA HIS A 45 -3.52 -34.32 -8.27
C HIS A 45 -4.79 -33.51 -7.97
N GLU A 46 -5.41 -33.78 -6.81
CA GLU A 46 -6.53 -32.96 -6.34
C GLU A 46 -5.97 -31.62 -5.86
N THR A 47 -6.40 -30.52 -6.49
CA THR A 47 -5.94 -29.16 -6.18
C THR A 47 -7.10 -28.32 -5.69
N GLU A 48 -6.88 -27.52 -4.67
CA GLU A 48 -7.88 -26.64 -4.09
C GLU A 48 -7.31 -25.26 -3.79
N TRP A 49 -8.00 -24.22 -4.27
CA TRP A 49 -7.76 -22.83 -3.95
C TRP A 49 -8.87 -22.32 -3.04
N ARG A 50 -8.52 -21.70 -1.91
CA ARG A 50 -9.46 -21.13 -0.95
C ARG A 50 -9.12 -19.68 -0.60
N PHE A 51 -10.13 -18.92 -0.22
CA PHE A 51 -10.01 -17.50 0.11
C PHE A 51 -10.60 -17.15 1.48
N GLY A 52 -9.89 -16.28 2.19
CA GLY A 52 -10.34 -15.63 3.41
C GLY A 52 -10.40 -16.56 4.63
N SER A 53 -10.78 -15.98 5.77
CA SER A 53 -10.92 -16.71 7.05
C SER A 53 -12.03 -17.76 7.02
N SER A 54 -13.07 -17.54 6.22
CA SER A 54 -14.15 -18.51 5.98
C SER A 54 -13.71 -19.67 5.06
N ARG A 55 -12.49 -19.63 4.51
CA ARG A 55 -11.92 -20.63 3.61
C ARG A 55 -12.86 -20.96 2.46
N THR A 56 -13.43 -19.93 1.85
CA THR A 56 -14.35 -20.04 0.71
C THR A 56 -13.63 -20.72 -0.44
N LEU A 57 -14.21 -21.81 -0.96
CA LEU A 57 -13.67 -22.47 -2.14
C LEU A 57 -13.69 -21.52 -3.34
N LEU A 58 -12.55 -21.29 -3.98
CA LEU A 58 -12.43 -20.55 -5.24
C LEU A 58 -12.43 -21.49 -6.43
N ILE A 59 -11.52 -22.47 -6.43
CA ILE A 59 -11.34 -23.45 -7.51
C ILE A 59 -10.96 -24.80 -6.90
N LYS A 60 -11.52 -25.87 -7.45
CA LYS A 60 -11.13 -27.25 -7.15
C LYS A 60 -10.90 -28.02 -8.45
N ILE A 61 -9.77 -28.72 -8.55
CA ILE A 61 -9.50 -29.70 -9.59
C ILE A 61 -9.62 -31.08 -8.96
N LYS A 62 -10.50 -31.93 -9.48
CA LYS A 62 -10.67 -33.31 -8.99
C LYS A 62 -10.96 -34.23 -10.16
N LEU A 63 -10.14 -35.29 -10.31
CA LEU A 63 -10.25 -36.26 -11.41
C LEU A 63 -10.27 -35.58 -12.79
N GLY A 64 -9.42 -34.58 -13.01
CA GLY A 64 -9.34 -33.81 -14.26
C GLY A 64 -10.48 -32.80 -14.50
N ASN A 65 -11.50 -32.76 -13.64
CA ASN A 65 -12.59 -31.80 -13.73
C ASN A 65 -12.30 -30.56 -12.89
N VAL A 66 -12.67 -29.38 -13.42
CA VAL A 66 -12.52 -28.10 -12.73
C VAL A 66 -13.88 -27.63 -12.21
N PHE A 67 -13.94 -27.35 -10.92
CA PHE A 67 -15.08 -26.78 -10.23
C PHE A 67 -14.70 -25.38 -9.75
N SER A 68 -15.46 -24.36 -10.14
CA SER A 68 -15.26 -22.98 -9.68
C SER A 68 -16.35 -22.58 -8.68
N SER A 69 -16.01 -21.64 -7.81
CA SER A 69 -16.94 -21.02 -6.88
C SER A 69 -18.08 -20.32 -7.59
N SER A 70 -19.24 -20.28 -6.93
CA SER A 70 -20.34 -19.36 -7.26
C SER A 70 -20.30 -18.08 -6.41
N ASP A 71 -19.20 -17.83 -5.68
CA ASP A 71 -19.04 -16.61 -4.90
C ASP A 71 -19.20 -15.38 -5.80
N THR A 72 -20.11 -14.49 -5.40
CA THR A 72 -20.45 -13.29 -6.15
C THR A 72 -19.28 -12.32 -6.31
N ILE A 73 -18.32 -12.32 -5.39
CA ILE A 73 -17.14 -11.45 -5.41
C ILE A 73 -16.21 -11.84 -6.56
N PHE A 74 -15.97 -13.15 -6.70
CA PHE A 74 -15.04 -13.72 -7.68
C PHE A 74 -15.67 -14.12 -9.01
N ARG A 75 -16.99 -13.89 -9.14
CA ARG A 75 -17.75 -14.24 -10.33
C ARG A 75 -17.11 -13.63 -11.59
N ASP A 76 -16.86 -14.48 -12.58
CA ASP A 76 -16.28 -14.14 -13.88
C ASP A 76 -14.85 -13.53 -13.82
N ARG A 77 -14.15 -13.63 -12.67
CA ARG A 77 -12.80 -13.05 -12.47
C ARG A 77 -11.67 -14.09 -12.37
N LEU A 78 -12.00 -15.35 -12.08
CA LEU A 78 -11.03 -16.42 -11.84
C LEU A 78 -10.62 -17.10 -13.14
N LEU A 79 -9.31 -17.13 -13.41
CA LEU A 79 -8.70 -17.85 -14.52
C LEU A 79 -7.67 -18.84 -13.98
N LEU A 80 -7.82 -20.11 -14.35
CA LEU A 80 -6.92 -21.18 -13.93
C LEU A 80 -6.07 -21.64 -15.12
N ASP A 81 -4.75 -21.64 -14.94
CA ASP A 81 -3.87 -22.39 -15.83
C ASP A 81 -3.97 -23.88 -15.47
N ARG A 82 -4.49 -24.71 -16.37
CA ARG A 82 -4.66 -26.15 -16.11
C ARG A 82 -3.35 -26.94 -16.15
N GLN A 83 -2.28 -26.37 -16.68
CA GLN A 83 -0.97 -27.02 -16.74
C GLN A 83 -0.20 -26.79 -15.44
N THR A 84 -0.14 -25.54 -14.98
CA THR A 84 0.64 -25.12 -13.79
C THR A 84 -0.19 -24.98 -12.50
N GLY A 85 -1.52 -25.00 -12.63
CA GLY A 85 -2.49 -24.71 -11.56
C GLY A 85 -2.46 -23.30 -11.00
N ASP A 86 -1.77 -22.38 -11.68
CA ASP A 86 -1.69 -20.99 -11.27
C ASP A 86 -3.07 -20.34 -11.35
N LEU A 87 -3.39 -19.55 -10.31
CA LEU A 87 -4.65 -18.84 -10.22
C LEU A 87 -4.44 -17.38 -10.56
N THR A 88 -5.06 -16.91 -11.64
CA THR A 88 -5.12 -15.50 -11.99
C THR A 88 -6.47 -14.91 -11.60
N ILE A 89 -6.45 -13.80 -10.87
CA ILE A 89 -7.65 -13.03 -10.53
C ILE A 89 -7.59 -11.72 -11.32
N THR A 90 -8.65 -11.44 -12.05
CA THR A 90 -8.73 -10.29 -12.97
C THR A 90 -9.65 -9.19 -12.45
N ASN A 91 -9.40 -7.96 -12.90
CA ASN A 91 -10.19 -6.77 -12.53
C ASN A 91 -10.36 -6.69 -11.01
N ILE A 92 -9.23 -6.74 -10.30
CA ILE A 92 -9.21 -6.85 -8.84
C ILE A 92 -9.70 -5.55 -8.20
N LYS A 93 -10.24 -5.69 -7.00
CA LYS A 93 -10.78 -4.62 -6.17
C LYS A 93 -10.37 -4.84 -4.72
N ASN A 94 -10.55 -3.85 -3.85
CA ASN A 94 -10.23 -3.98 -2.44
C ASN A 94 -10.88 -5.22 -1.77
N GLU A 95 -12.10 -5.60 -2.17
CA GLU A 95 -12.78 -6.82 -1.68
C GLU A 95 -12.04 -8.16 -1.96
N HIS A 96 -11.02 -8.14 -2.83
CA HIS A 96 -10.15 -9.29 -3.12
C HIS A 96 -8.89 -9.32 -2.25
N THR A 97 -8.69 -8.33 -1.37
CA THR A 97 -7.64 -8.35 -0.33
C THR A 97 -7.93 -9.48 0.64
N GLY A 98 -6.92 -10.28 0.96
CA GLY A 98 -7.07 -11.37 1.92
C GLY A 98 -6.04 -12.47 1.74
N VAL A 99 -6.27 -13.54 2.50
CA VAL A 99 -5.44 -14.74 2.47
C VAL A 99 -5.97 -15.69 1.40
N TYR A 100 -5.08 -16.18 0.56
CA TYR A 100 -5.34 -17.23 -0.41
C TYR A 100 -4.53 -18.46 -0.03
N GLU A 101 -5.19 -19.61 0.03
CA GLU A 101 -4.59 -20.88 0.40
C GLU A 101 -4.69 -21.85 -0.79
N LEU A 102 -3.55 -22.41 -1.17
CA LEU A 102 -3.42 -23.50 -2.11
C LEU A 102 -3.17 -24.79 -1.33
N SER A 103 -3.91 -25.84 -1.68
CA SER A 103 -3.72 -27.22 -1.22
C SER A 103 -3.64 -28.14 -2.42
N ILE A 104 -2.63 -29.00 -2.49
CA ILE A 104 -2.50 -30.05 -3.51
C ILE A 104 -2.30 -31.38 -2.80
N ASP A 105 -3.22 -32.32 -3.02
CA ASP A 105 -3.16 -33.67 -2.48
C ASP A 105 -2.25 -34.56 -3.35
N LEU A 106 -1.15 -35.01 -2.76
CA LEU A 106 -0.16 -35.89 -3.37
C LEU A 106 -0.37 -37.36 -2.94
N GLY A 107 -1.51 -37.67 -2.32
CA GLY A 107 -1.93 -39.00 -1.86
C GLY A 107 -1.32 -39.42 -0.53
N GLN A 108 0.00 -39.27 -0.36
CA GLN A 108 0.68 -39.52 0.92
C GLN A 108 0.97 -38.25 1.72
N THR A 109 1.07 -37.12 1.03
CA THR A 109 1.41 -35.81 1.58
C THR A 109 0.55 -34.73 0.93
N GLU A 110 0.58 -33.53 1.49
CA GLU A 110 -0.10 -32.36 0.93
C GLU A 110 0.94 -31.26 0.70
N PHE A 111 0.90 -30.64 -0.48
CA PHE A 111 1.61 -29.40 -0.74
C PHE A 111 0.68 -28.24 -0.41
N GLN A 112 1.11 -27.36 0.48
CA GLN A 112 0.33 -26.20 0.91
C GLN A 112 1.12 -24.93 0.66
N LYS A 113 0.47 -23.91 0.12
CA LYS A 113 1.07 -22.60 -0.07
C LYS A 113 0.08 -21.51 0.29
N LYS A 114 0.57 -20.46 0.95
CA LYS A 114 -0.24 -19.35 1.44
C LYS A 114 0.24 -18.04 0.84
N PHE A 115 -0.71 -17.24 0.37
CA PHE A 115 -0.49 -15.91 -0.16
C PHE A 115 -1.27 -14.88 0.66
N ILE A 116 -0.63 -13.79 1.03
CA ILE A 116 -1.25 -12.63 1.67
C ILE A 116 -1.33 -11.53 0.63
N VAL A 117 -2.52 -11.29 0.10
CA VAL A 117 -2.73 -10.32 -0.97
C VAL A 117 -3.33 -9.05 -0.39
N THR A 118 -2.74 -7.90 -0.73
CA THR A 118 -3.30 -6.57 -0.48
C THR A 118 -3.50 -5.82 -1.79
N VAL A 119 -4.74 -5.40 -2.04
CA VAL A 119 -5.10 -4.62 -3.23
C VAL A 119 -5.15 -3.13 -2.86
N TYR A 120 -4.40 -2.31 -3.59
CA TYR A 120 -4.26 -0.88 -3.36
C TYR A 120 -4.93 -0.08 -4.47
N ALA A 121 -5.75 0.90 -4.09
CA ALA A 121 -6.23 1.94 -4.99
C ALA A 121 -5.13 2.99 -5.22
N PRO A 122 -5.04 3.61 -6.42
CA PRO A 122 -4.16 4.75 -6.64
C PRO A 122 -4.46 5.90 -5.68
N VAL A 123 -3.41 6.51 -5.11
CA VAL A 123 -3.58 7.64 -4.18
C VAL A 123 -3.94 8.93 -4.92
N PRO A 124 -4.82 9.78 -4.37
CA PRO A 124 -5.11 11.09 -4.92
C PRO A 124 -3.97 12.07 -4.64
N VAL A 125 -3.98 13.22 -5.34
CA VAL A 125 -2.99 14.27 -5.11
C VAL A 125 -3.24 14.95 -3.75
N PRO A 126 -2.24 15.05 -2.86
CA PRO A 126 -2.44 15.68 -1.56
C PRO A 126 -2.54 17.20 -1.71
N VAL A 127 -3.34 17.84 -0.86
CA VAL A 127 -3.57 19.29 -0.91
C VAL A 127 -2.82 19.96 0.23
N ILE A 128 -2.08 21.02 -0.08
CA ILE A 128 -1.45 21.86 0.94
C ILE A 128 -2.33 23.09 1.18
N THR A 129 -2.84 23.24 2.39
CA THR A 129 -3.62 24.39 2.83
C THR A 129 -2.88 25.16 3.93
N ARG A 130 -3.20 26.44 4.08
CA ARG A 130 -2.68 27.23 5.19
C ARG A 130 -3.65 27.16 6.34
N TYR A 131 -3.15 26.80 7.52
CA TYR A 131 -3.91 26.86 8.75
C TYR A 131 -3.42 28.06 9.57
N SER A 132 -4.25 29.09 9.65
CA SER A 132 -4.02 30.24 10.54
C SER A 132 -4.97 30.16 11.73
N PRO A 133 -4.54 29.73 12.92
CA PRO A 133 -5.42 29.65 14.09
C PRO A 133 -5.87 31.03 14.62
N GLN A 134 -5.35 32.14 14.08
CA GLN A 134 -5.66 33.50 14.51
C GLN A 134 -6.01 34.41 13.32
N CYS A 135 -7.27 34.34 12.89
CA CYS A 135 -7.95 35.43 12.20
C CYS A 135 -9.34 35.62 12.82
N SER A 136 -9.36 35.82 14.13
CA SER A 136 -10.52 36.33 14.85
C SER A 136 -10.19 37.75 15.31
N SER A 137 -10.34 38.68 14.38
CA SER A 137 -10.60 40.13 14.51
C SER A 137 -9.88 40.99 15.55
N SER A 138 -9.23 42.03 15.01
CA SER A 138 -9.24 43.45 15.44
C SER A 138 -8.57 43.85 16.75
N SER A 139 -7.32 44.31 16.65
CA SER A 139 -6.93 45.62 17.19
C SER A 139 -5.61 46.10 16.57
N SER A 140 -5.62 47.36 16.16
CA SER A 140 -4.52 48.13 15.61
C SER A 140 -3.30 48.13 16.54
N SER A 141 -2.19 47.53 16.11
CA SER A 141 -0.85 48.00 16.49
C SER A 141 0.14 47.53 15.43
N SER A 142 0.74 48.47 14.74
CA SER A 142 1.96 48.28 13.96
C SER A 142 3.08 47.83 14.90
N SER A 143 3.32 46.52 14.96
CA SER A 143 4.51 45.95 15.58
C SER A 143 5.21 45.07 14.55
N SER A 144 6.52 45.29 14.47
CA SER A 144 7.49 44.70 13.57
C SER A 144 7.19 43.22 13.27
N ALA A 145 6.95 42.90 12.00
CA ALA A 145 6.67 41.54 11.56
C ALA A 145 7.94 40.68 11.62
N SER A 146 8.32 40.25 12.82
CA SER A 146 9.38 39.28 13.06
C SER A 146 8.80 38.11 13.87
N GLY A 147 8.60 36.97 13.20
CA GLY A 147 8.39 35.68 13.88
C GLY A 147 6.98 35.09 13.89
N PHE A 148 6.13 35.35 12.89
CA PHE A 148 4.89 34.56 12.77
C PHE A 148 5.23 33.15 12.27
N LYS A 149 5.24 32.17 13.19
CA LYS A 149 5.20 30.75 12.84
C LYS A 149 3.91 30.48 12.05
N ARG A 150 4.05 29.95 10.84
CA ARG A 150 2.90 29.57 9.99
C ARG A 150 2.76 28.05 10.00
N VAL A 151 1.54 27.56 10.19
CA VAL A 151 1.23 26.14 10.07
C VAL A 151 0.66 25.87 8.69
N LEU A 152 1.31 24.99 7.95
CA LEU A 152 0.82 24.43 6.70
C LEU A 152 0.26 23.05 6.99
N LEU A 153 -0.89 22.74 6.41
CA LEU A 153 -1.51 21.43 6.55
C LEU A 153 -1.44 20.73 5.21
N CYS A 154 -0.78 19.58 5.16
CA CYS A 154 -0.94 18.69 4.03
C CYS A 154 -2.06 17.70 4.33
N SER A 155 -3.07 17.66 3.49
CA SER A 155 -4.27 16.85 3.69
C SER A 155 -4.56 15.98 2.48
N VAL A 156 -5.04 14.78 2.75
CA VAL A 156 -5.51 13.84 1.74
C VAL A 156 -6.76 13.13 2.27
N VAL A 157 -7.77 12.95 1.42
CA VAL A 157 -9.07 12.35 1.79
C VAL A 157 -9.33 11.10 0.97
N ASN A 158 -10.19 10.22 1.49
CA ASN A 158 -10.60 8.97 0.83
C ASN A 158 -9.41 8.06 0.51
N VAL A 159 -8.50 7.90 1.47
CA VAL A 159 -7.32 7.05 1.35
C VAL A 159 -7.35 5.93 2.39
N SER A 160 -6.63 4.84 2.10
CA SER A 160 -6.41 3.69 2.99
C SER A 160 -5.04 3.09 2.71
N HIS A 161 -4.35 2.59 3.73
CA HIS A 161 -3.01 2.00 3.62
C HIS A 161 -2.00 2.94 2.93
N VAL A 162 -1.92 4.19 3.39
CA VAL A 162 -1.04 5.21 2.82
C VAL A 162 -0.06 5.76 3.85
N THR A 163 1.06 6.26 3.35
CA THR A 163 1.99 7.09 4.12
C THR A 163 1.94 8.52 3.59
N LEU A 164 1.72 9.48 4.49
CA LEU A 164 1.75 10.92 4.21
C LEU A 164 2.97 11.54 4.87
N SER A 165 3.78 12.26 4.10
CA SER A 165 5.09 12.74 4.55
C SER A 165 5.39 14.15 4.06
N TRP A 166 6.12 14.92 4.87
CA TRP A 166 6.72 16.19 4.48
C TRP A 166 8.20 16.04 4.19
N TYR A 167 8.65 16.70 3.13
CA TYR A 167 10.05 16.78 2.74
C TYR A 167 10.51 18.24 2.63
N LYS A 168 11.79 18.47 2.93
CA LYS A 168 12.55 19.69 2.65
C LYS A 168 13.70 19.32 1.72
N GLY A 169 13.58 19.62 0.44
CA GLY A 169 14.44 19.01 -0.59
C GLY A 169 14.33 17.49 -0.53
N ASN A 170 15.42 16.82 -0.19
CA ASN A 170 15.48 15.35 -0.09
C ASN A 170 15.37 14.84 1.36
N SER A 171 15.26 15.73 2.34
CA SER A 171 15.21 15.37 3.76
C SER A 171 13.77 15.18 4.23
N LEU A 172 13.46 14.01 4.79
CA LEU A 172 12.18 13.72 5.44
C LEU A 172 12.07 14.53 6.74
N LEU A 173 10.99 15.29 6.88
CA LEU A 173 10.72 16.10 8.08
C LEU A 173 9.79 15.38 9.05
N SER A 174 8.67 14.89 8.53
CA SER A 174 7.64 14.21 9.32
C SER A 174 6.90 13.23 8.43
N SER A 175 6.38 12.17 9.05
CA SER A 175 5.64 11.13 8.35
C SER A 175 4.59 10.54 9.27
N ILE A 176 3.41 10.26 8.72
CA ILE A 176 2.36 9.47 9.37
C ILE A 176 1.93 8.39 8.39
N SER A 177 1.59 7.22 8.90
CA SER A 177 1.06 6.11 8.12
C SER A 177 -0.30 5.73 8.69
N GLU A 178 -1.26 5.48 7.82
CA GLU A 178 -2.56 4.94 8.20
C GLU A 178 -2.81 3.63 7.50
N SER A 179 -3.30 2.66 8.26
CA SER A 179 -3.62 1.31 7.79
C SER A 179 -5.12 1.03 7.74
N ASP A 180 -5.97 1.80 8.43
CA ASP A 180 -7.42 1.52 8.48
C ASP A 180 -8.28 2.50 7.62
N PHE A 181 -9.47 2.04 7.23
CA PHE A 181 -10.33 2.54 6.13
C PHE A 181 -10.68 4.05 6.11
N SER A 182 -10.66 4.62 4.89
CA SER A 182 -11.31 5.86 4.42
C SER A 182 -11.36 7.06 5.37
N ILE A 183 -10.21 7.43 5.94
CA ILE A 183 -10.10 8.66 6.72
C ILE A 183 -9.53 9.82 5.90
N SER A 184 -9.70 11.03 6.44
CA SER A 184 -8.89 12.17 6.07
C SER A 184 -7.58 12.16 6.87
N LEU A 185 -6.44 12.02 6.20
CA LEU A 185 -5.15 12.25 6.84
C LEU A 185 -4.76 13.71 6.70
N SER A 186 -4.18 14.28 7.75
CA SER A 186 -3.64 15.64 7.73
C SER A 186 -2.37 15.73 8.56
N LEU A 187 -1.31 16.29 7.98
CA LEU A 187 0.00 16.41 8.61
C LEU A 187 0.42 17.87 8.66
N PRO A 188 0.47 18.50 9.85
CA PRO A 188 0.88 19.88 10.00
C PRO A 188 2.40 20.03 9.87
N LEU A 189 2.83 21.18 9.35
CA LEU A 189 4.21 21.63 9.27
C LEU A 189 4.31 23.09 9.71
N GLU A 190 5.14 23.36 10.71
CA GLU A 190 5.52 24.73 11.07
C GLU A 190 6.66 25.20 10.15
N VAL A 191 6.48 26.35 9.49
CA VAL A 191 7.51 26.98 8.65
C VAL A 191 7.80 28.41 9.09
N GLU A 192 9.07 28.81 8.97
CA GLU A 192 9.54 30.16 9.22
C GLU A 192 9.81 30.91 7.91
N TYR A 193 9.56 32.23 7.88
CA TYR A 193 9.53 33.04 6.64
C TYR A 193 10.88 33.16 5.91
N GLN A 194 11.99 32.83 6.58
CA GLN A 194 13.34 32.91 6.00
C GLN A 194 13.82 31.59 5.37
N ASP A 195 13.00 30.54 5.42
CA ASP A 195 13.30 29.28 4.75
C ASP A 195 13.03 29.39 3.23
N ILE A 196 14.04 29.75 2.43
CA ILE A 196 14.00 29.68 0.95
C ILE A 196 14.15 28.22 0.49
N ASN A 197 13.39 27.33 1.10
CA ASN A 197 13.54 25.90 0.91
C ASN A 197 12.36 25.34 0.13
N SER A 198 12.62 24.40 -0.78
CA SER A 198 11.57 23.68 -1.49
C SER A 198 10.99 22.63 -0.57
N TYR A 199 9.73 22.82 -0.15
CA TYR A 199 9.00 21.80 0.60
C TYR A 199 8.12 21.00 -0.35
N SER A 200 7.92 19.73 -0.02
CA SER A 200 6.95 18.90 -0.73
C SER A 200 6.19 18.05 0.26
N CYS A 201 4.89 17.92 -0.01
CA CYS A 201 4.08 16.90 0.64
C CYS A 201 3.95 15.70 -0.30
N VAL A 202 4.22 14.52 0.23
CA VAL A 202 4.23 13.25 -0.51
C VAL A 202 3.23 12.31 0.14
N VAL A 203 2.32 11.76 -0.66
CA VAL A 203 1.48 10.63 -0.26
C VAL A 203 1.85 9.43 -1.12
N ASN A 204 2.00 8.26 -0.51
CA ASN A 204 2.31 7.05 -1.25
C ASN A 204 1.66 5.82 -0.64
N ASN A 205 1.48 4.81 -1.48
CA ASN A 205 1.26 3.42 -1.13
C ASN A 205 2.12 2.53 -2.06
N PRO A 206 2.16 1.20 -1.87
CA PRO A 206 3.01 0.32 -2.67
C PRO A 206 2.83 0.39 -4.19
N VAL A 207 1.70 0.93 -4.69
CA VAL A 207 1.39 0.97 -6.13
C VAL A 207 1.39 2.38 -6.73
N SER A 208 1.43 3.44 -5.92
CA SER A 208 1.33 4.82 -6.40
C SER A 208 1.92 5.83 -5.44
N THR A 209 2.51 6.89 -5.99
CA THR A 209 3.09 8.01 -5.25
C THR A 209 2.63 9.31 -5.89
N GLN A 210 2.15 10.25 -5.07
CA GLN A 210 1.77 11.60 -5.50
C GLN A 210 2.47 12.64 -4.66
N ILE A 211 2.86 13.74 -5.31
CA ILE A 211 3.67 14.80 -4.72
C ILE A 211 3.04 16.15 -5.03
N THR A 212 2.92 16.98 -4.00
CA THR A 212 2.54 18.38 -4.14
C THR A 212 3.68 19.25 -3.65
N HIS A 213 4.25 20.02 -4.57
CA HIS A 213 5.33 20.94 -4.28
C HIS A 213 4.78 22.25 -3.72
N LEU A 214 5.41 22.74 -2.66
CA LEU A 214 5.13 24.03 -2.09
C LEU A 214 6.08 25.08 -2.67
N ASP A 215 5.51 26.08 -3.31
CA ASP A 215 6.23 27.28 -3.69
C ASP A 215 5.95 28.39 -2.66
N ILE A 216 6.92 28.62 -1.77
CA ILE A 216 6.81 29.64 -0.71
C ILE A 216 6.63 31.04 -1.30
N SER A 217 7.12 31.31 -2.52
CA SER A 217 6.96 32.63 -3.13
C SER A 217 5.48 32.96 -3.42
N LYS A 218 4.66 31.96 -3.74
CA LYS A 218 3.20 32.09 -3.87
C LYS A 218 2.51 32.24 -2.51
N LEU A 219 3.21 31.92 -1.42
CA LEU A 219 2.74 32.19 -0.07
C LEU A 219 2.86 33.67 0.32
N CYS A 220 3.68 34.46 -0.37
CA CYS A 220 3.94 35.87 -0.10
C CYS A 220 2.84 36.82 -0.60
N GLN A 221 1.55 36.43 -0.59
CA GLN A 221 0.47 37.40 -0.73
C GLN A 221 0.32 38.14 0.60
N THR A 222 0.78 39.38 0.59
CA THR A 222 0.56 40.38 1.63
C THR A 222 -0.94 40.39 1.94
N CYS A 223 -1.31 40.34 3.22
CA CYS A 223 -2.68 40.55 3.66
C CYS A 223 -3.10 41.99 3.31
N SER A 224 -3.49 42.21 2.05
CA SER A 224 -4.32 43.32 1.63
C SER A 224 -5.72 42.73 1.54
N GLY A 225 -6.61 43.20 2.43
CA GLY A 225 -7.86 42.54 2.78
C GLY A 225 -8.63 42.00 1.58
N ASN A 226 -8.65 40.67 1.46
CA ASN A 226 -9.76 39.91 0.91
C ASN A 226 -9.63 38.47 1.38
N SER A 227 -10.62 38.04 2.17
CA SER A 227 -10.82 36.66 2.59
C SER A 227 -11.09 35.79 1.36
N GLY A 228 -10.10 35.02 0.93
CA GLY A 228 -10.25 33.99 -0.09
C GLY A 228 -9.36 32.81 0.27
N ASP A 229 -9.97 31.63 0.44
CA ASP A 229 -9.26 30.36 0.59
C ASP A 229 -8.32 30.14 -0.59
N ILE A 230 -7.00 30.14 -0.32
CA ILE A 230 -6.00 29.79 -1.34
C ILE A 230 -5.87 28.27 -1.33
N SER A 231 -6.66 27.60 -2.17
CA SER A 231 -6.44 26.21 -2.54
C SER A 231 -5.42 26.15 -3.69
N VAL A 232 -4.29 25.48 -3.46
CA VAL A 232 -3.32 25.19 -4.53
C VAL A 232 -3.77 23.88 -5.18
N SER A 233 -4.46 23.97 -6.31
CA SER A 233 -4.82 22.81 -7.13
C SER A 233 -3.62 22.32 -7.96
N PRO A 234 -3.52 21.01 -8.25
CA PRO A 234 -2.46 20.48 -9.10
C PRO A 234 -2.65 20.98 -10.54
N GLN A 235 -1.63 21.61 -11.12
CA GLN A 235 -1.63 21.86 -12.56
C GLN A 235 -1.41 20.53 -13.28
N TYR A 236 -2.35 20.16 -14.15
CA TYR A 236 -2.23 19.04 -15.07
C TYR A 236 -0.96 19.21 -15.92
N LEU A 237 0.01 18.31 -15.75
CA LEU A 237 1.03 18.05 -16.76
C LEU A 237 0.50 16.91 -17.63
N ASN A 238 0.14 17.28 -18.87
CA ASN A 238 -0.06 16.35 -19.99
C ASN A 238 1.24 15.63 -20.34
#